data_AF-A0A8K0VV56-F1
#
_entry.id   AF-A0A8K0VV56-F1
#
_cell.length_a   1.000
_cell.length_b   1.000
_cell.length_c   1.000
_cell.angle_alpha   90.00
_cell.angle_beta   90.00
_cell.angle_gamma   90.00
#
_symmetry.space_group_name_H-M   'P 1'
#
loop_
_entity.id
_entity.type
_entity.pdbx_description
1 polymer ?
#
loop_
_entity_poly.entity_id
_entity_poly.type
_entity_poly.pdbx_seq_one_letter_code
_entity_poly.pdbx_strand_id
1 'polypeptide(L)'
;MKVQSFAALALATCTAASPSSLKNKKFKFDWNKTKSLIAFGDSYTFVQGTLGHQNYTFIGDNFNKSFTPEKLFSNRIVLNVSFSTEGTAEGGPNWVEYLTKCGTKKGLTDPRTCHRQLWDFAYAGANTVSEAGFTPAHWNHTVSFQQQIEQFVSYGNPALETIKLKKKDALVAIWIGINDINDLKGLRGKNATFAPLYEKVAGYVWESVEKIYQLGYRNYLVMNLPPLDRGPSASLNASLVKTFNDIAASHANDFAANHSDATVLQYDLNGVLNNILDNYQEYGFKNITNFCPGYAQPDIYSNPGKYGCGEGLSTYFWYNSGHLTSRTHEIFSGMLEKWLVSKSGRN
;
A
#
# COMPACT_ATOMS: atom_id res chain seq x y z
N MET A 1 69.41 60.24 -10.06
CA MET A 1 68.67 58.96 -9.89
C MET A 1 67.39 59.23 -9.11
N LYS A 2 66.23 59.23 -9.77
CA LYS A 2 64.91 59.25 -9.12
C LYS A 2 64.15 58.04 -9.66
N VAL A 3 63.82 57.09 -8.79
CA VAL A 3 63.02 55.91 -9.14
C VAL A 3 61.57 56.23 -8.76
N GLN A 4 60.68 56.27 -9.74
CA GLN A 4 59.23 56.32 -9.54
C GLN A 4 58.69 54.90 -9.48
N SER A 5 58.12 54.53 -8.33
CA SER A 5 57.36 53.28 -8.17
C SER A 5 55.93 53.49 -8.68
N PHE A 6 55.53 52.69 -9.68
CA PHE A 6 54.14 52.55 -10.09
C PHE A 6 53.48 51.44 -9.24
N ALA A 7 52.43 51.80 -8.49
CA ALA A 7 51.55 50.83 -7.84
C ALA A 7 50.41 50.46 -8.81
N ALA A 8 50.35 49.19 -9.22
CA ALA A 8 49.24 48.64 -10.00
C ALA A 8 48.12 48.20 -9.05
N LEU A 9 46.95 48.83 -9.16
CA LEU A 9 45.74 48.43 -8.45
C LEU A 9 45.06 47.29 -9.22
N ALA A 10 45.08 46.07 -8.69
CA ALA A 10 44.33 44.95 -9.24
C ALA A 10 42.88 45.00 -8.72
N LEU A 11 41.93 45.30 -9.60
CA LEU A 11 40.49 45.21 -9.33
C LEU A 11 40.05 43.74 -9.45
N ALA A 12 39.84 43.07 -8.33
CA ALA A 12 39.19 41.76 -8.28
C ALA A 12 37.68 41.93 -8.47
N THR A 13 37.17 41.54 -9.64
CA THR A 13 35.73 41.45 -9.90
C THR A 13 35.18 40.15 -9.33
N CYS A 14 34.50 40.22 -8.18
CA CYS A 14 33.68 39.11 -7.68
C CYS A 14 32.45 38.96 -8.56
N THR A 15 32.46 38.00 -9.49
CA THR A 15 31.25 37.55 -10.18
C THR A 15 30.39 36.76 -9.19
N ALA A 16 29.40 37.41 -8.58
CA ALA A 16 28.36 36.73 -7.85
C ALA A 16 27.50 35.92 -8.85
N ALA A 17 27.76 34.62 -8.95
CA ALA A 17 26.87 33.71 -9.65
C ALA A 17 25.52 33.68 -8.91
N SER A 18 24.47 34.20 -9.54
CA SER A 18 23.11 34.05 -9.03
C SER A 18 22.77 32.55 -8.97
N PRO A 19 22.18 32.04 -7.87
CA PRO A 19 21.71 30.67 -7.84
C PRO A 19 20.63 30.53 -8.90
N SER A 20 20.89 29.69 -9.91
CA SER A 20 19.86 29.26 -10.85
C SER A 20 18.77 28.58 -10.04
N SER A 21 17.65 29.27 -9.86
CA SER A 21 16.39 28.66 -9.46
C SER A 21 16.05 27.63 -10.55
N LEU A 22 16.48 26.39 -10.32
CA LEU A 22 15.93 25.23 -10.99
C LEU A 22 14.46 25.22 -10.58
N LYS A 23 13.61 25.81 -11.42
CA LYS A 23 12.17 25.64 -11.32
C LYS A 23 11.92 24.14 -11.36
N ASN A 24 11.74 23.52 -10.19
CA ASN A 24 11.37 22.12 -10.08
C ASN A 24 10.08 21.94 -10.89
N LYS A 25 10.20 21.38 -12.09
CA LYS A 25 9.04 21.10 -12.92
C LYS A 25 8.23 20.04 -12.17
N LYS A 26 7.09 20.46 -11.64
CA LYS A 26 6.10 19.55 -11.06
C LYS A 26 5.72 18.53 -12.13
N PHE A 27 6.15 17.28 -11.96
CA PHE A 27 5.69 16.19 -12.80
C PHE A 27 4.22 15.96 -12.45
N LYS A 28 3.32 16.21 -13.40
CA LYS A 28 1.90 15.92 -13.20
C LYS A 28 1.71 14.40 -13.23
N PHE A 29 1.02 13.87 -12.22
CA PHE A 29 0.56 12.49 -12.22
C PHE A 29 -0.31 12.20 -13.45
N ASP A 30 -0.14 11.03 -14.05
CA ASP A 30 -0.90 10.52 -15.19
C ASP A 30 -0.94 8.99 -15.12
N TRP A 31 -2.11 8.45 -14.77
CA TRP A 31 -2.31 7.01 -14.59
C TRP A 31 -2.01 6.19 -15.86
N ASN A 32 -2.28 6.76 -17.04
CA ASN A 32 -2.02 6.07 -18.31
C ASN A 32 -0.51 5.95 -18.59
N LYS A 33 0.30 6.84 -18.01
CA LYS A 33 1.76 6.78 -18.07
C LYS A 33 2.38 5.95 -16.96
N THR A 34 1.66 5.66 -15.88
CA THR A 34 2.14 4.82 -14.78
C THR A 34 2.46 3.40 -15.27
N LYS A 35 3.71 2.97 -15.08
CA LYS A 35 4.25 1.67 -15.54
C LYS A 35 4.50 0.67 -14.41
N SER A 36 4.57 1.14 -13.17
CA SER A 36 4.84 0.27 -12.04
C SER A 36 4.04 0.73 -10.82
N LEU A 37 3.53 -0.24 -10.07
CA LEU A 37 2.99 -0.07 -8.73
C LEU A 37 3.98 -0.68 -7.74
N ILE A 38 4.37 0.09 -6.73
CA ILE A 38 5.20 -0.38 -5.62
C ILE A 38 4.31 -0.31 -4.38
N ALA A 39 3.91 -1.47 -3.86
CA ALA A 39 2.86 -1.58 -2.87
C ALA A 39 3.42 -1.92 -1.49
N PHE A 40 2.86 -1.27 -0.47
CA PHE A 40 3.19 -1.45 0.94
C PHE A 40 1.90 -1.47 1.74
N GLY A 41 1.89 -2.24 2.82
CA GLY A 41 0.68 -2.39 3.61
C GLY A 41 0.64 -3.66 4.43
N ASP A 42 -0.58 -4.07 4.73
CA ASP A 42 -0.86 -5.26 5.51
C ASP A 42 -1.55 -6.37 4.68
N SER A 43 -2.39 -7.18 5.34
CA SER A 43 -3.07 -8.31 4.71
C SER A 43 -4.00 -7.90 3.57
N TYR A 44 -4.51 -6.65 3.58
CA TYR A 44 -5.36 -6.14 2.52
C TYR A 44 -4.61 -5.83 1.21
N THR A 45 -3.26 -5.87 1.25
CA THR A 45 -2.39 -5.51 0.11
C THR A 45 -1.39 -6.61 -0.25
N PHE A 46 -1.05 -7.52 0.67
CA PHE A 46 -0.05 -8.55 0.41
C PHE A 46 -0.41 -9.45 -0.77
N VAL A 47 0.60 -9.77 -1.58
CA VAL A 47 0.52 -10.73 -2.67
C VAL A 47 1.46 -11.89 -2.41
N GLN A 48 0.99 -13.13 -2.57
CA GLN A 48 1.87 -14.30 -2.43
C GLN A 48 2.95 -14.33 -3.51
N GLY A 49 4.21 -14.47 -3.08
CA GLY A 49 5.32 -14.74 -3.98
C GLY A 49 5.97 -16.11 -3.73
N THR A 50 6.61 -16.68 -4.75
CA THR A 50 7.36 -17.95 -4.64
C THR A 50 8.54 -17.91 -3.67
N LEU A 51 9.06 -16.71 -3.37
CA LEU A 51 10.17 -16.47 -2.46
C LEU A 51 9.76 -15.65 -1.22
N GLY A 52 8.45 -15.52 -1.00
CA GLY A 52 7.87 -14.91 0.19
C GLY A 52 7.56 -15.94 1.27
N HIS A 53 7.23 -15.45 2.45
CA HIS A 53 6.66 -16.29 3.50
C HIS A 53 5.23 -16.65 3.11
N GLN A 54 4.92 -17.94 3.16
CA GLN A 54 3.63 -18.49 2.71
C GLN A 54 2.46 -17.86 3.49
N ASN A 55 1.54 -17.23 2.77
CA ASN A 55 0.37 -16.47 3.22
C ASN A 55 0.67 -15.11 3.88
N TYR A 56 1.90 -14.58 3.73
CA TYR A 56 2.28 -13.33 4.38
C TYR A 56 2.95 -12.32 3.45
N THR A 57 3.80 -12.73 2.52
CA THR A 57 4.58 -11.76 1.71
C THR A 57 4.82 -12.22 0.29
N PHE A 58 5.19 -11.25 -0.55
CA PHE A 58 5.76 -11.51 -1.86
C PHE A 58 7.22 -11.99 -1.75
N ILE A 59 8.05 -11.35 -0.92
CA ILE A 59 9.49 -11.63 -0.85
C ILE A 59 10.05 -11.53 0.57
N GLY A 60 10.68 -12.63 1.03
CA GLY A 60 11.33 -12.68 2.34
C GLY A 60 10.38 -12.47 3.52
N ASP A 61 10.96 -12.34 4.70
CA ASP A 61 10.29 -12.02 5.96
C ASP A 61 11.31 -11.45 6.96
N ASN A 62 10.96 -11.32 8.25
CA ASN A 62 11.89 -10.81 9.26
C ASN A 62 13.14 -11.67 9.49
N PHE A 63 13.13 -12.96 9.12
CA PHE A 63 14.31 -13.82 9.17
C PHE A 63 15.19 -13.68 7.92
N ASN A 64 14.60 -13.33 6.79
CA ASN A 64 15.30 -13.23 5.51
C ASN A 64 14.89 -11.97 4.73
N LYS A 65 15.19 -10.80 5.29
CA LYS A 65 14.83 -9.49 4.69
C LYS A 65 15.65 -9.18 3.43
N SER A 66 16.92 -9.57 3.41
CA SER A 66 17.85 -9.23 2.33
C SER A 66 17.66 -10.10 1.09
N PHE A 67 17.72 -9.49 -0.10
CA PHE A 67 17.70 -10.22 -1.36
C PHE A 67 18.56 -9.53 -2.42
N THR A 68 18.99 -10.31 -3.42
CA THR A 68 19.69 -9.79 -4.60
C THR A 68 18.69 -9.46 -5.71
N PRO A 69 19.08 -8.68 -6.74
CA PRO A 69 18.24 -8.47 -7.91
C PRO A 69 17.80 -9.78 -8.58
N GLU A 70 18.67 -10.79 -8.65
CA GLU A 70 18.36 -12.10 -9.23
C GLU A 70 17.25 -12.81 -8.44
N LYS A 71 17.27 -12.73 -7.10
CA LYS A 71 16.18 -13.24 -6.26
C LYS A 71 14.88 -12.48 -6.52
N LEU A 72 14.89 -11.15 -6.52
CA LEU A 72 13.68 -10.36 -6.79
C LEU A 72 13.06 -10.71 -8.16
N PHE A 73 13.89 -10.87 -9.19
CA PHE A 73 13.43 -11.12 -10.56
C PHE A 73 13.16 -12.59 -10.90
N SER A 74 13.60 -13.53 -10.06
CA SER A 74 13.18 -14.94 -10.14
C SER A 74 11.87 -15.20 -9.40
N ASN A 75 11.46 -14.29 -8.50
CA ASN A 75 10.21 -14.40 -7.79
C ASN A 75 8.99 -14.27 -8.72
N ARG A 76 7.93 -15.04 -8.45
CA ARG A 76 6.66 -15.03 -9.19
C ARG A 76 5.51 -14.75 -8.25
N ILE A 77 4.55 -13.96 -8.71
CA ILE A 77 3.25 -13.83 -8.06
C ILE A 77 2.53 -15.17 -8.22
N VAL A 78 2.00 -15.71 -7.12
CA VAL A 78 1.34 -17.01 -7.06
C VAL A 78 -0.15 -16.79 -6.89
N LEU A 79 -0.94 -17.32 -7.82
CA LEU A 79 -2.39 -17.46 -7.64
C LEU A 79 -2.77 -18.93 -7.80
N ASN A 80 -3.06 -19.63 -6.70
CA ASN A 80 -3.57 -20.99 -6.73
C ASN A 80 -5.01 -21.06 -6.25
N VAL A 81 -5.95 -20.87 -7.18
CA VAL A 81 -7.40 -20.98 -6.93
C VAL A 81 -7.88 -22.37 -6.51
N SER A 82 -6.99 -23.36 -6.35
CA SER A 82 -7.34 -24.70 -5.85
C SER A 82 -7.41 -24.76 -4.33
N PHE A 83 -7.01 -23.69 -3.64
CA PHE A 83 -7.14 -23.52 -2.20
C PHE A 83 -7.50 -22.06 -1.95
N SER A 84 -8.58 -21.80 -1.22
CA SER A 84 -8.99 -20.42 -0.93
C SER A 84 -8.02 -19.66 -0.03
N THR A 85 -7.10 -20.38 0.62
CA THR A 85 -6.03 -19.79 1.42
C THR A 85 -4.75 -19.54 0.62
N GLU A 86 -4.69 -19.89 -0.67
CA GLU A 86 -3.47 -19.76 -1.48
C GLU A 86 -3.54 -18.60 -2.47
N GLY A 87 -3.00 -17.44 -2.05
CA GLY A 87 -2.76 -16.28 -2.90
C GLY A 87 -2.71 -14.98 -2.12
N THR A 88 -3.80 -14.66 -1.42
CA THR A 88 -3.94 -13.47 -0.58
C THR A 88 -4.84 -13.79 0.62
N ALA A 89 -5.12 -12.82 1.49
CA ALA A 89 -6.05 -13.00 2.61
C ALA A 89 -7.52 -12.87 2.17
N GLU A 90 -7.78 -12.70 0.86
CA GLU A 90 -9.07 -12.26 0.30
C GLU A 90 -9.80 -13.40 -0.42
N GLY A 91 -9.19 -14.59 -0.47
CA GLY A 91 -9.69 -15.72 -1.24
C GLY A 91 -9.65 -15.44 -2.75
N GLY A 92 -8.53 -14.92 -3.26
CA GLY A 92 -8.32 -14.64 -4.67
C GLY A 92 -7.41 -13.42 -4.86
N PRO A 93 -7.32 -12.84 -6.07
CA PRO A 93 -6.53 -11.63 -6.25
C PRO A 93 -7.03 -10.48 -5.36
N ASN A 94 -6.13 -9.64 -4.87
CA ASN A 94 -6.50 -8.43 -4.14
C ASN A 94 -6.47 -7.19 -5.05
N TRP A 95 -6.57 -5.99 -4.46
CA TRP A 95 -6.75 -4.75 -5.20
C TRP A 95 -5.53 -4.34 -6.04
N VAL A 96 -4.30 -4.63 -5.59
CA VAL A 96 -3.10 -4.28 -6.35
C VAL A 96 -2.96 -5.15 -7.59
N GLU A 97 -3.36 -6.41 -7.50
CA GLU A 97 -3.40 -7.33 -8.63
C GLU A 97 -4.48 -6.92 -9.65
N TYR A 98 -5.69 -6.57 -9.19
CA TYR A 98 -6.75 -6.07 -10.08
C TYR A 98 -6.38 -4.74 -10.75
N LEU A 99 -5.84 -3.78 -9.98
CA LEU A 99 -5.48 -2.46 -10.48
C LEU A 99 -4.35 -2.52 -11.53
N THR A 100 -3.40 -3.44 -11.36
CA THR A 100 -2.29 -3.63 -12.31
C THR A 100 -2.59 -4.66 -13.40
N LYS A 101 -3.61 -5.50 -13.21
CA LYS A 101 -3.91 -6.70 -13.99
C LYS A 101 -2.73 -7.68 -14.02
N CYS A 102 -1.95 -7.69 -12.94
CA CYS A 102 -0.76 -8.52 -12.76
C CYS A 102 -1.05 -9.56 -11.68
N GLY A 103 -0.95 -10.85 -11.98
CA GLY A 103 -1.25 -11.91 -11.00
C GLY A 103 -2.70 -12.41 -10.98
N THR A 104 -3.61 -11.83 -11.77
CA THR A 104 -5.05 -12.15 -11.70
C THR A 104 -5.47 -13.49 -12.32
N LYS A 105 -4.54 -14.26 -12.90
CA LYS A 105 -4.80 -15.56 -13.54
C LYS A 105 -4.09 -16.67 -12.79
N LYS A 106 -4.73 -17.84 -12.71
CA LYS A 106 -4.19 -19.03 -12.05
C LYS A 106 -2.76 -19.33 -12.55
N GLY A 107 -1.86 -19.59 -11.61
CA GLY A 107 -0.49 -20.01 -11.87
C GLY A 107 0.54 -19.00 -11.36
N LEU A 108 1.66 -18.94 -12.07
CA LEU A 108 2.78 -18.08 -11.73
C LEU A 108 2.85 -16.91 -12.71
N THR A 109 2.90 -15.68 -12.19
CA THR A 109 3.06 -14.47 -12.99
C THR A 109 4.41 -13.82 -12.72
N ASP A 110 5.17 -13.51 -13.77
CA ASP A 110 6.37 -12.68 -13.66
C ASP A 110 5.97 -11.19 -13.73
N PRO A 111 6.17 -10.40 -12.65
CA PRO A 111 5.80 -8.99 -12.63
C PRO A 111 6.38 -8.15 -13.76
N ARG A 112 7.53 -8.54 -14.31
CA ARG A 112 8.21 -7.81 -15.39
C ARG A 112 7.48 -7.91 -16.73
N THR A 113 6.65 -8.94 -16.89
CA THR A 113 5.87 -9.20 -18.12
C THR A 113 4.52 -8.49 -18.11
N CYS A 114 4.09 -7.97 -16.96
CA CYS A 114 2.84 -7.24 -16.83
C CYS A 114 2.92 -5.87 -17.50
N HIS A 115 1.80 -5.42 -18.09
CA HIS A 115 1.70 -4.08 -18.69
C HIS A 115 2.02 -2.98 -17.66
N ARG A 116 1.56 -3.19 -16.42
CA ARG A 116 1.93 -2.42 -15.24
C ARG A 116 2.56 -3.38 -14.24
N GLN A 117 3.84 -3.21 -13.96
CA GLN A 117 4.57 -4.09 -13.06
C GLN A 117 4.05 -3.92 -11.64
N LEU A 118 3.94 -5.03 -10.90
CA LEU A 118 3.53 -5.04 -9.51
C LEU A 118 4.69 -5.52 -8.64
N TRP A 119 5.21 -4.63 -7.79
CA TRP A 119 6.26 -4.94 -6.82
C TRP A 119 5.69 -4.75 -5.42
N ASP A 120 5.22 -5.84 -4.83
CA ASP A 120 4.60 -5.83 -3.51
C ASP A 120 5.63 -6.11 -2.41
N PHE A 121 5.56 -5.30 -1.36
CA PHE A 121 6.36 -5.41 -0.14
C PHE A 121 5.48 -5.48 1.11
N ALA A 122 4.14 -5.56 0.94
CA ALA A 122 3.23 -5.69 2.06
C ALA A 122 3.45 -7.02 2.81
N TYR A 123 3.12 -6.99 4.10
CA TYR A 123 3.19 -8.15 4.98
C TYR A 123 1.84 -8.36 5.68
N ALA A 124 1.24 -9.55 5.54
CA ALA A 124 -0.05 -9.84 6.16
C ALA A 124 -0.01 -9.75 7.69
N GLY A 125 -0.73 -8.81 8.30
CA GLY A 125 -0.65 -8.55 9.74
C GLY A 125 0.41 -7.52 10.15
N ALA A 126 0.93 -6.72 9.20
CA ALA A 126 1.82 -5.63 9.53
C ALA A 126 1.08 -4.53 10.31
N ASN A 127 1.67 -4.15 11.45
CA ASN A 127 1.49 -2.83 12.03
C ASN A 127 2.43 -1.83 11.37
N THR A 128 2.20 -0.54 11.58
CA THR A 128 3.07 0.51 11.06
C THR A 128 4.48 0.40 11.65
N VAL A 129 4.56 0.10 12.95
CA VAL A 129 5.80 -0.20 13.69
C VAL A 129 5.59 -1.44 14.56
N SER A 130 6.67 -2.14 14.89
CA SER A 130 6.65 -3.22 15.90
C SER A 130 7.30 -2.74 17.19
N GLU A 131 6.48 -2.27 18.14
CA GLU A 131 6.94 -1.73 19.42
C GLU A 131 6.16 -2.39 20.58
N ALA A 132 6.90 -2.94 21.54
CA ALA A 132 6.31 -3.57 22.72
C ALA A 132 5.45 -2.58 23.51
N GLY A 133 4.22 -2.98 23.85
CA GLY A 133 3.26 -2.12 24.57
C GLY A 133 2.56 -1.06 23.72
N PHE A 134 2.95 -0.90 22.45
CA PHE A 134 2.26 -0.03 21.49
C PHE A 134 1.54 -0.85 20.43
N THR A 135 2.28 -1.44 19.50
CA THR A 135 1.80 -2.31 18.41
C THR A 135 2.81 -3.43 18.24
N PRO A 136 2.77 -4.49 19.07
CA PRO A 136 3.74 -5.57 19.00
C PRO A 136 3.65 -6.32 17.66
N ALA A 137 4.74 -6.98 17.26
CA ALA A 137 4.71 -7.87 16.11
C ALA A 137 3.75 -9.05 16.36
N HIS A 138 2.91 -9.37 15.39
CA HIS A 138 1.98 -10.50 15.48
C HIS A 138 2.72 -11.86 15.44
N TRP A 139 3.85 -11.90 14.72
CA TRP A 139 4.70 -13.07 14.57
C TRP A 139 6.17 -12.67 14.63
N ASN A 140 7.05 -13.62 14.95
CA ASN A 140 8.51 -13.38 14.92
C ASN A 140 9.06 -13.11 13.51
N HIS A 141 8.33 -13.57 12.49
CA HIS A 141 8.60 -13.29 11.07
C HIS A 141 7.92 -12.00 10.56
N THR A 142 7.19 -11.26 11.41
CA THR A 142 6.50 -10.02 11.01
C THR A 142 7.47 -8.96 10.49
N VAL A 143 7.13 -8.40 9.33
CA VAL A 143 7.78 -7.22 8.76
C VAL A 143 6.82 -6.03 8.90
N SER A 144 7.09 -5.14 9.85
CA SER A 144 6.29 -3.90 10.01
C SER A 144 6.40 -3.00 8.79
N PHE A 145 5.47 -2.07 8.58
CA PHE A 145 5.54 -1.12 7.46
C PHE A 145 6.89 -0.39 7.41
N GLN A 146 7.40 0.11 8.54
CA GLN A 146 8.73 0.72 8.60
C GLN A 146 9.83 -0.21 8.07
N GLN A 147 9.77 -1.50 8.39
CA GLN A 147 10.73 -2.50 7.92
C GLN A 147 10.52 -2.89 6.45
N GLN A 148 9.27 -2.86 5.94
CA GLN A 148 8.99 -3.05 4.50
C GLN A 148 9.65 -1.92 3.70
N ILE A 149 9.55 -0.69 4.19
CA ILE A 149 10.18 0.48 3.58
C ILE A 149 11.71 0.35 3.63
N GLU A 150 12.28 -0.08 4.74
CA GLU A 150 13.73 -0.34 4.85
C GLU A 150 14.18 -1.45 3.90
N GLN A 151 13.43 -2.54 3.82
CA GLN A 151 13.70 -3.63 2.87
C GLN A 151 13.68 -3.12 1.42
N PHE A 152 12.71 -2.28 1.08
CA PHE A 152 12.65 -1.66 -0.24
C PHE A 152 13.84 -0.71 -0.48
N VAL A 153 14.14 0.18 0.45
CA VAL A 153 15.26 1.14 0.31
C VAL A 153 16.59 0.41 0.14
N SER A 154 16.84 -0.64 0.92
CA SER A 154 18.12 -1.37 0.93
C SER A 154 18.26 -2.37 -0.22
N TYR A 155 17.18 -3.01 -0.66
CA TYR A 155 17.26 -4.13 -1.62
C TYR A 155 16.34 -3.95 -2.83
N GLY A 156 15.09 -3.51 -2.61
CA GLY A 156 14.09 -3.34 -3.67
C GLY A 156 14.46 -2.26 -4.67
N ASN A 157 14.67 -1.03 -4.24
CA ASN A 157 15.01 0.09 -5.10
C ASN A 157 16.32 -0.14 -5.88
N PRO A 158 17.45 -0.55 -5.25
CA PRO A 158 18.66 -0.88 -5.99
C PRO A 158 18.43 -1.97 -7.06
N ALA A 159 17.65 -3.01 -6.76
CA ALA A 159 17.31 -4.02 -7.75
C ALA A 159 16.50 -3.44 -8.92
N LEU A 160 15.46 -2.64 -8.66
CA LEU A 160 14.64 -2.01 -9.71
C LEU A 160 15.44 -1.01 -10.56
N GLU A 161 16.48 -0.38 -10.02
CA GLU A 161 17.40 0.48 -10.78
C GLU A 161 18.21 -0.31 -11.82
N THR A 162 18.54 -1.59 -11.56
CA THR A 162 19.26 -2.44 -12.54
C THR A 162 18.46 -2.67 -13.83
N ILE A 163 17.13 -2.66 -13.74
CA ILE A 163 16.23 -2.74 -14.91
C ILE A 163 15.76 -1.35 -15.39
N LYS A 164 16.38 -0.28 -14.87
CA LYS A 164 16.11 1.12 -15.22
C LYS A 164 14.64 1.52 -15.04
N LEU A 165 14.00 1.02 -13.97
CA LEU A 165 12.64 1.43 -13.62
C LEU A 165 12.59 2.95 -13.42
N LYS A 166 11.64 3.61 -14.09
CA LYS A 166 11.50 5.06 -14.03
C LYS A 166 10.66 5.46 -12.83
N LYS A 167 11.29 6.00 -11.78
CA LYS A 167 10.63 6.44 -10.54
C LYS A 167 9.47 7.43 -10.77
N LYS A 168 9.60 8.32 -11.76
CA LYS A 168 8.53 9.25 -12.16
C LYS A 168 7.27 8.58 -12.75
N ASP A 169 7.42 7.37 -13.30
CA ASP A 169 6.35 6.58 -13.90
C ASP A 169 5.87 5.47 -12.92
N ALA A 170 6.36 5.48 -11.68
CA ALA A 170 5.91 4.59 -10.62
C ALA A 170 4.89 5.29 -9.72
N LEU A 171 3.91 4.52 -9.25
CA LEU A 171 3.00 4.88 -8.17
C LEU A 171 3.36 4.07 -6.93
N VAL A 172 3.62 4.76 -5.82
CA VAL A 172 3.83 4.13 -4.52
C VAL A 172 2.47 4.03 -3.82
N ALA A 173 2.01 2.82 -3.56
CA ALA A 173 0.71 2.51 -2.98
C ALA A 173 0.86 2.12 -1.50
N ILE A 174 0.08 2.76 -0.64
CA ILE A 174 0.15 2.57 0.81
C ILE A 174 -1.26 2.35 1.35
N TRP A 175 -1.46 1.19 1.98
CA TRP A 175 -2.67 0.92 2.75
C TRP A 175 -2.31 0.14 4.01
N ILE A 176 -2.28 0.84 5.13
CA ILE A 176 -1.78 0.36 6.42
C ILE A 176 -2.58 1.00 7.55
N GLY A 177 -2.52 0.40 8.74
CA GLY A 177 -3.18 0.91 9.94
C GLY A 177 -4.35 0.04 10.41
N ILE A 178 -4.77 -0.95 9.62
CA ILE A 178 -5.88 -1.86 9.99
C ILE A 178 -5.49 -2.68 11.22
N ASN A 179 -4.26 -3.19 11.28
CA ASN A 179 -3.78 -3.90 12.47
C ASN A 179 -3.54 -2.93 13.63
N ASP A 180 -2.99 -1.74 13.38
CA ASP A 180 -2.68 -0.77 14.43
C ASP A 180 -3.93 -0.38 15.21
N ILE A 181 -5.02 -0.04 14.52
CA ILE A 181 -6.28 0.34 15.19
C ILE A 181 -6.87 -0.80 16.03
N ASN A 182 -6.79 -2.04 15.53
CA ASN A 182 -7.30 -3.23 16.23
C ASN A 182 -6.44 -3.59 17.45
N ASP A 183 -5.12 -3.59 17.30
CA ASP A 183 -4.19 -3.89 18.37
C ASP A 183 -4.25 -2.83 19.46
N LEU A 184 -4.23 -1.54 19.10
CA LEU A 184 -4.38 -0.46 20.06
C LEU A 184 -5.71 -0.59 20.79
N LYS A 185 -6.80 -0.96 20.11
CA LYS A 185 -8.08 -1.17 20.78
C LYS A 185 -8.02 -2.33 21.78
N GLY A 186 -7.33 -3.42 21.45
CA GLY A 186 -7.16 -4.58 22.33
C GLY A 186 -6.22 -4.33 23.51
N LEU A 187 -5.14 -3.58 23.30
CA LEU A 187 -4.11 -3.28 24.29
C LEU A 187 -4.48 -2.13 25.23
N ARG A 188 -5.55 -1.39 24.93
CA ARG A 188 -5.97 -0.22 25.71
C ARG A 188 -7.32 -0.44 26.35
N GLY A 189 -7.49 0.12 27.56
CA GLY A 189 -8.76 0.04 28.28
C GLY A 189 -9.91 0.79 27.58
N LYS A 190 -11.15 0.53 27.99
CA LYS A 190 -12.36 1.16 27.41
C LYS A 190 -12.35 2.69 27.46
N ASN A 191 -11.63 3.29 28.41
CA ASN A 191 -11.56 4.75 28.62
C ASN A 191 -10.29 5.39 28.01
N ALA A 192 -9.55 4.67 27.18
CA ALA A 192 -8.33 5.21 26.58
C ALA A 192 -8.61 6.28 25.52
N THR A 193 -7.73 7.29 25.46
CA THR A 193 -7.71 8.27 24.38
C THR A 193 -6.90 7.73 23.22
N PHE A 194 -7.53 7.57 22.05
CA PHE A 194 -6.88 6.97 20.89
C PHE A 194 -6.20 7.96 19.95
N ALA A 195 -6.66 9.22 19.89
CA ALA A 195 -6.11 10.21 18.96
C ALA A 195 -4.57 10.36 19.06
N PRO A 196 -3.94 10.51 20.25
CA PRO A 196 -2.47 10.59 20.33
C PRO A 196 -1.74 9.33 19.84
N LEU A 197 -2.38 8.16 19.96
CA LEU A 197 -1.81 6.90 19.46
C LEU A 197 -1.89 6.85 17.94
N TYR A 198 -3.01 7.30 17.35
CA TYR A 198 -3.18 7.38 15.90
C TYR A 198 -2.28 8.45 15.27
N GLU A 199 -2.03 9.57 15.97
CA GLU A 199 -1.02 10.56 15.57
C GLU A 199 0.38 9.92 15.49
N LYS A 200 0.74 9.09 16.48
CA LYS A 200 2.01 8.35 16.47
C LYS A 200 2.08 7.36 15.30
N VAL A 201 1.00 6.63 15.02
CA VAL A 201 0.91 5.74 13.85
C VAL A 201 1.11 6.52 12.55
N ALA A 202 0.36 7.61 12.35
CA ALA A 202 0.47 8.43 11.14
C ALA A 202 1.87 9.04 10.96
N GLY A 203 2.50 9.47 12.06
CA GLY A 203 3.88 9.93 12.08
C GLY A 203 4.85 8.89 11.52
N TYR A 204 4.79 7.63 12.01
CA TYR A 204 5.64 6.56 11.49
C TYR A 204 5.41 6.25 10.01
N VAL A 205 4.16 6.35 9.53
CA VAL A 205 3.88 6.18 8.10
C VAL A 205 4.67 7.23 7.30
N TRP A 206 4.52 8.51 7.62
CA TRP A 206 5.11 9.58 6.82
C TRP A 206 6.62 9.75 7.01
N GLU A 207 7.15 9.45 8.19
CA GLU A 207 8.61 9.30 8.40
C GLU A 207 9.20 8.22 7.49
N SER A 208 8.47 7.12 7.27
CA SER A 208 8.92 6.04 6.40
C SER A 208 8.75 6.42 4.92
N VAL A 209 7.63 7.05 4.55
CA VAL A 209 7.40 7.54 3.18
C VAL A 209 8.45 8.57 2.75
N GLU A 210 8.95 9.39 3.68
CA GLU A 210 10.06 10.32 3.43
C GLU A 210 11.29 9.60 2.85
N LYS A 211 11.62 8.39 3.35
CA LYS A 211 12.73 7.59 2.82
C LYS A 211 12.53 7.25 1.33
N ILE A 212 11.29 6.93 0.93
CA ILE A 212 10.95 6.68 -0.48
C ILE A 212 11.01 7.95 -1.31
N TYR A 213 10.56 9.07 -0.76
CA TYR A 213 10.65 10.38 -1.42
C TYR A 213 12.09 10.79 -1.70
N GLN A 214 13.00 10.57 -0.75
CA GLN A 214 14.43 10.82 -0.92
C GLN A 214 15.07 9.94 -2.01
N LEU A 215 14.49 8.77 -2.33
CA LEU A 215 14.93 7.97 -3.47
C LEU A 215 14.51 8.56 -4.82
N GLY A 216 13.62 9.56 -4.88
CA GLY A 216 13.18 10.19 -6.14
C GLY A 216 11.79 9.76 -6.63
N TYR A 217 11.03 8.99 -5.84
CA TYR A 217 9.62 8.72 -6.14
C TYR A 217 8.78 9.97 -5.85
N ARG A 218 7.74 10.21 -6.67
CA ARG A 218 6.96 11.45 -6.61
C ARG A 218 5.44 11.25 -6.67
N ASN A 219 4.95 10.03 -6.88
CA ASN A 219 3.51 9.76 -6.90
C ASN A 219 3.17 8.77 -5.80
N TYR A 220 2.28 9.18 -4.89
CA TYR A 220 1.84 8.38 -3.75
C TYR A 220 0.33 8.22 -3.82
N LEU A 221 -0.16 7.01 -3.59
CA LEU A 221 -1.57 6.70 -3.36
C LEU A 221 -1.69 6.18 -1.93
N VAL A 222 -2.53 6.83 -1.15
CA VAL A 222 -2.86 6.42 0.22
C VAL A 222 -4.35 6.18 0.31
N MET A 223 -4.73 5.05 0.89
CA MET A 223 -6.13 4.70 1.16
C MET A 223 -6.41 4.78 2.65
N ASN A 224 -7.57 5.33 3.01
CA ASN A 224 -8.03 5.32 4.40
C ASN A 224 -8.55 3.93 4.81
N LEU A 225 -8.79 3.73 6.11
CA LEU A 225 -9.23 2.43 6.62
C LEU A 225 -10.61 2.04 6.07
N PRO A 226 -10.84 0.74 5.77
CA PRO A 226 -12.17 0.26 5.40
C PRO A 226 -13.18 0.47 6.55
N PRO A 227 -14.49 0.28 6.32
CA PRO A 227 -15.51 0.40 7.38
C PRO A 227 -15.44 -0.78 8.36
N LEU A 228 -14.40 -0.80 9.19
CA LEU A 228 -14.10 -1.86 10.17
C LEU A 228 -15.21 -2.02 11.22
N ASP A 229 -16.04 -0.99 11.41
CA ASP A 229 -17.22 -0.97 12.26
C ASP A 229 -18.43 -1.73 11.69
N ARG A 230 -18.39 -2.10 10.39
CA ARG A 230 -19.46 -2.85 9.70
C ARG A 230 -19.11 -4.33 9.44
N GLY A 231 -17.93 -4.77 9.88
CA GLY A 231 -17.48 -6.15 9.72
C GLY A 231 -18.30 -7.17 10.53
N PRO A 232 -18.29 -8.47 10.17
CA PRO A 232 -19.03 -9.53 10.87
C PRO A 232 -18.67 -9.69 12.35
N SER A 233 -17.51 -9.19 12.77
CA SER A 233 -17.03 -9.22 14.16
C SER A 233 -16.57 -7.84 14.62
N ALA A 234 -17.26 -6.79 14.16
CA ALA A 234 -16.91 -5.41 14.46
C ALA A 234 -16.82 -5.15 15.98
N SER A 235 -15.60 -4.87 16.43
CA SER A 235 -15.29 -4.44 17.80
C SER A 235 -14.98 -2.93 17.88
N LEU A 236 -14.73 -2.33 16.72
CA LEU A 236 -14.51 -0.90 16.53
C LEU A 236 -15.84 -0.20 16.24
N ASN A 237 -15.93 1.07 16.63
CA ASN A 237 -17.06 1.92 16.27
C ASN A 237 -16.66 2.90 15.15
N ALA A 238 -17.65 3.40 14.43
CA ALA A 238 -17.46 4.35 13.33
C ALA A 238 -16.66 5.59 13.74
N SER A 239 -16.80 6.06 14.99
CA SER A 239 -16.07 7.23 15.49
C SER A 239 -14.56 7.00 15.57
N LEU A 240 -14.11 5.82 16.03
CA LEU A 240 -12.68 5.49 16.10
C LEU A 240 -12.08 5.37 14.70
N VAL A 241 -12.78 4.71 13.78
CA VAL A 241 -12.38 4.60 12.38
C VAL A 241 -12.29 5.98 11.74
N LYS A 242 -13.29 6.84 11.98
CA LYS A 242 -13.29 8.23 11.50
C LYS A 242 -12.11 9.03 12.06
N THR A 243 -11.86 8.98 13.37
CA THR A 243 -10.73 9.70 13.99
C THR A 243 -9.39 9.25 13.41
N PHE A 244 -9.19 7.94 13.20
CA PHE A 244 -7.98 7.43 12.55
C PHE A 244 -7.84 7.98 11.12
N ASN A 245 -8.92 7.91 10.33
CA ASN A 245 -8.93 8.37 8.95
C ASN A 245 -8.69 9.89 8.82
N ASP A 246 -9.29 10.69 9.70
CA ASP A 246 -9.10 12.15 9.73
C ASP A 246 -7.62 12.51 10.04
N ILE A 247 -7.01 11.83 11.01
CA ILE A 247 -5.59 12.04 11.38
C ILE A 247 -4.67 11.62 10.23
N ALA A 248 -4.90 10.44 9.63
CA ALA A 248 -4.12 9.96 8.49
C ALA A 248 -4.19 10.94 7.30
N ALA A 249 -5.38 11.50 7.04
CA ALA A 249 -5.57 12.51 5.99
C ALA A 249 -4.84 13.83 6.30
N SER A 250 -4.83 14.27 7.57
CA SER A 250 -4.09 15.46 7.99
C SER A 250 -2.60 15.33 7.70
N HIS A 251 -1.98 14.23 8.11
CA HIS A 251 -0.54 14.01 7.84
C HIS A 251 -0.23 13.90 6.35
N ALA A 252 -1.14 13.32 5.56
CA ALA A 252 -1.00 13.26 4.11
C ALA A 252 -1.01 14.66 3.47
N ASN A 253 -1.87 15.55 3.98
CA ASN A 253 -1.90 16.95 3.55
C ASN A 253 -0.62 17.69 3.94
N ASP A 254 -0.11 17.47 5.15
CA ASP A 254 1.13 18.09 5.63
C ASP A 254 2.34 17.65 4.79
N PHE A 255 2.43 16.36 4.47
CA PHE A 255 3.47 15.85 3.57
C PHE A 255 3.37 16.48 2.17
N ALA A 256 2.16 16.57 1.61
CA ALA A 256 1.95 17.19 0.30
C ALA A 256 2.30 18.69 0.30
N ALA A 257 2.04 19.40 1.40
CA ALA A 257 2.39 20.80 1.56
C ALA A 257 3.91 21.01 1.65
N ASN A 258 4.62 20.12 2.35
CA ASN A 258 6.07 20.18 2.51
C ASN A 258 6.84 19.68 1.28
N HIS A 259 6.20 18.88 0.41
CA HIS A 259 6.80 18.30 -0.79
C HIS A 259 6.04 18.71 -2.07
N SER A 260 6.13 19.99 -2.43
CA SER A 260 5.39 20.57 -3.55
C SER A 260 5.63 19.95 -4.94
N ASP A 261 6.73 19.22 -5.11
CA ASP A 261 7.10 18.46 -6.31
C ASP A 261 6.57 17.02 -6.31
N ALA A 262 6.00 16.55 -5.21
CA ALA A 262 5.28 15.28 -5.11
C ALA A 262 3.77 15.43 -5.37
N THR A 263 3.13 14.32 -5.72
CA THR A 263 1.69 14.16 -5.80
C THR A 263 1.26 13.13 -4.77
N VAL A 264 0.42 13.55 -3.81
CA VAL A 264 -0.21 12.67 -2.82
C VAL A 264 -1.69 12.53 -3.16
N LEU A 265 -2.08 11.33 -3.57
CA LEU A 265 -3.44 10.95 -3.93
C LEU A 265 -4.07 10.26 -2.72
N GLN A 266 -5.03 10.92 -2.07
CA GLN A 266 -5.81 10.34 -0.99
C GLN A 266 -7.13 9.79 -1.56
N TYR A 267 -7.31 8.48 -1.48
CA TYR A 267 -8.54 7.82 -1.94
C TYR A 267 -9.42 7.44 -0.75
N ASP A 268 -10.65 7.96 -0.74
CA ASP A 268 -11.64 7.67 0.29
C ASP A 268 -12.28 6.29 0.06
N LEU A 269 -11.52 5.25 0.39
CA LEU A 269 -11.99 3.88 0.28
C LEU A 269 -13.09 3.57 1.30
N ASN A 270 -13.05 4.18 2.48
CA ASN A 270 -14.10 4.05 3.50
C ASN A 270 -15.47 4.45 2.95
N GLY A 271 -15.57 5.64 2.35
CA GLY A 271 -16.80 6.12 1.71
C GLY A 271 -17.25 5.23 0.57
N VAL A 272 -16.32 4.78 -0.28
CA VAL A 272 -16.60 3.86 -1.40
C VAL A 272 -17.17 2.53 -0.93
N LEU A 273 -16.55 1.90 0.07
CA LEU A 273 -17.00 0.63 0.61
C LEU A 273 -18.33 0.77 1.36
N ASN A 274 -18.56 1.86 2.08
CA ASN A 274 -19.86 2.15 2.68
C ASN A 274 -20.96 2.26 1.61
N ASN A 275 -20.70 2.96 0.52
CA ASN A 275 -21.65 3.05 -0.59
C ASN A 275 -21.93 1.68 -1.24
N ILE A 276 -20.91 0.82 -1.37
CA ILE A 276 -21.11 -0.56 -1.85
C ILE A 276 -21.96 -1.35 -0.87
N LEU A 277 -21.71 -1.26 0.44
CA LEU A 277 -22.49 -1.95 1.46
C LEU A 277 -23.95 -1.49 1.50
N ASP A 278 -24.21 -0.20 1.30
CA ASP A 278 -25.56 0.36 1.32
C ASP A 278 -26.37 -0.02 0.05
N ASN A 279 -25.69 -0.30 -1.06
CA ASN A 279 -26.29 -0.65 -2.35
C ASN A 279 -25.85 -2.05 -2.82
N TYR A 280 -25.60 -2.97 -1.88
CA TYR A 280 -24.85 -4.21 -2.13
C TYR A 280 -25.44 -5.12 -3.21
N GLN A 281 -26.78 -5.12 -3.36
CA GLN A 281 -27.47 -5.90 -4.38
C GLN A 281 -27.12 -5.44 -5.80
N GLU A 282 -26.87 -4.15 -6.02
CA GLU A 282 -26.47 -3.61 -7.33
C GLU A 282 -25.09 -4.14 -7.76
N TYR A 283 -24.26 -4.51 -6.78
CA TYR A 283 -22.94 -5.07 -6.99
C TYR A 283 -22.94 -6.61 -7.04
N GLY A 284 -24.11 -7.24 -6.90
CA GLY A 284 -24.28 -8.69 -6.95
C GLY A 284 -24.02 -9.41 -5.62
N PHE A 285 -23.87 -8.67 -4.52
CA PHE A 285 -23.74 -9.28 -3.20
C PHE A 285 -25.11 -9.74 -2.67
N LYS A 286 -25.09 -10.83 -1.91
CA LYS A 286 -26.24 -11.39 -1.18
C LYS A 286 -26.03 -11.36 0.33
N ASN A 287 -24.78 -11.34 0.78
CA ASN A 287 -24.43 -11.26 2.19
C ASN A 287 -23.36 -10.20 2.44
N ILE A 288 -23.69 -9.25 3.31
CA ILE A 288 -22.81 -8.16 3.74
C ILE A 288 -22.60 -8.09 5.25
N THR A 289 -23.24 -8.97 6.02
CA THR A 289 -23.19 -8.99 7.49
C THR A 289 -22.38 -10.15 8.02
N ASN A 290 -22.15 -11.19 7.21
CA ASN A 290 -21.39 -12.38 7.57
C ASN A 290 -20.52 -12.82 6.39
N PHE A 291 -19.68 -13.82 6.62
CA PHE A 291 -18.86 -14.49 5.62
C PHE A 291 -19.35 -15.94 5.42
N CYS A 292 -18.85 -16.62 4.37
CA CYS A 292 -19.25 -18.01 4.17
C CYS A 292 -18.68 -18.92 5.28
N PRO A 293 -19.48 -19.81 5.91
CA PRO A 293 -18.98 -20.77 6.91
C PRO A 293 -17.81 -21.63 6.41
N GLY A 294 -17.85 -22.07 5.14
CA GLY A 294 -16.83 -22.87 4.51
C GLY A 294 -15.78 -22.13 3.70
N TYR A 295 -15.59 -20.82 3.92
CA TYR A 295 -14.73 -19.99 3.06
C TYR A 295 -13.32 -20.55 2.83
N ALA A 296 -12.76 -21.27 3.81
CA ALA A 296 -11.40 -21.81 3.81
C ALA A 296 -11.26 -23.23 3.21
N GLN A 297 -12.32 -23.78 2.60
CA GLN A 297 -12.30 -25.16 2.11
C GLN A 297 -11.52 -25.29 0.79
N PRO A 298 -10.75 -26.37 0.57
CA PRO A 298 -9.93 -26.53 -0.63
C PRO A 298 -10.70 -26.36 -1.96
N ASP A 299 -11.82 -27.06 -2.11
CA ASP A 299 -12.63 -27.04 -3.33
C ASP A 299 -13.76 -25.99 -3.29
N ILE A 300 -13.65 -24.94 -2.46
CA ILE A 300 -14.73 -23.96 -2.25
C ILE A 300 -15.21 -23.26 -3.53
N TYR A 301 -14.32 -23.03 -4.49
CA TYR A 301 -14.68 -22.40 -5.76
C TYR A 301 -15.42 -23.36 -6.71
N SER A 302 -15.19 -24.67 -6.56
CA SER A 302 -15.85 -25.68 -7.40
C SER A 302 -17.14 -26.19 -6.77
N ASN A 303 -17.20 -26.27 -5.43
CA ASN A 303 -18.32 -26.86 -4.69
C ASN A 303 -18.81 -25.97 -3.53
N PRO A 304 -19.19 -24.70 -3.77
CA PRO A 304 -19.59 -23.78 -2.70
C PRO A 304 -20.81 -24.25 -1.91
N GLY A 305 -21.78 -24.89 -2.60
CA GLY A 305 -23.00 -25.41 -1.97
C GLY A 305 -22.73 -26.49 -0.91
N LYS A 306 -21.66 -27.29 -1.05
CA LYS A 306 -21.25 -28.32 -0.08
C LYS A 306 -20.96 -27.75 1.30
N TYR A 307 -20.56 -26.48 1.37
CA TYR A 307 -20.08 -25.84 2.58
C TYR A 307 -20.95 -24.68 3.04
N GLY A 308 -22.20 -24.61 2.55
CA GLY A 308 -23.13 -23.55 2.92
C GLY A 308 -22.81 -22.19 2.32
N CYS A 309 -21.98 -22.11 1.26
CA CYS A 309 -21.71 -20.85 0.55
C CYS A 309 -22.70 -20.56 -0.59
N GLY A 310 -23.71 -21.40 -0.80
CA GLY A 310 -24.70 -21.22 -1.87
C GLY A 310 -24.07 -21.05 -3.24
N GLU A 311 -24.24 -19.87 -3.83
CA GLU A 311 -23.75 -19.50 -5.16
C GLU A 311 -22.25 -19.15 -5.21
N GLY A 312 -21.56 -19.17 -4.06
CA GLY A 312 -20.12 -19.02 -3.97
C GLY A 312 -19.66 -17.73 -3.30
N LEU A 313 -18.34 -17.63 -3.12
CA LEU A 313 -17.74 -16.54 -2.35
C LEU A 313 -17.94 -15.15 -2.99
N SER A 314 -18.17 -15.09 -4.31
CA SER A 314 -18.43 -13.83 -5.02
C SER A 314 -19.75 -13.15 -4.60
N THR A 315 -20.67 -13.86 -3.95
CA THR A 315 -21.91 -13.26 -3.40
C THR A 315 -21.74 -12.71 -1.99
N TYR A 316 -20.55 -12.83 -1.39
CA TYR A 316 -20.24 -12.31 -0.05
C TYR A 316 -19.34 -11.08 -0.16
N PHE A 317 -19.63 -10.05 0.64
CA PHE A 317 -18.75 -8.88 0.74
C PHE A 317 -17.52 -9.18 1.61
N TRP A 318 -17.71 -9.92 2.71
CA TRP A 318 -16.68 -10.33 3.65
C TRP A 318 -16.20 -11.76 3.37
N TYR A 319 -14.89 -11.95 3.31
CA TYR A 319 -14.27 -13.27 3.10
C TYR A 319 -14.17 -14.07 4.39
N ASN A 320 -13.77 -13.40 5.47
CA ASN A 320 -13.74 -13.91 6.82
C ASN A 320 -14.10 -12.77 7.80
N SER A 321 -13.87 -12.95 9.09
CA SER A 321 -14.20 -11.95 10.12
C SER A 321 -13.42 -10.63 10.01
N GLY A 322 -12.32 -10.59 9.25
CA GLY A 322 -11.42 -9.45 9.18
C GLY A 322 -11.03 -8.99 7.77
N HIS A 323 -11.46 -9.67 6.71
CA HIS A 323 -11.03 -9.40 5.33
C HIS A 323 -12.20 -9.34 4.35
N LEU A 324 -12.02 -8.55 3.29
CA LEU A 324 -12.97 -8.42 2.18
C LEU A 324 -12.78 -9.59 1.19
N THR A 325 -13.82 -9.97 0.46
CA THR A 325 -13.64 -10.94 -0.63
C THR A 325 -12.86 -10.34 -1.79
N SER A 326 -12.19 -11.21 -2.54
CA SER A 326 -11.56 -10.84 -3.82
C SER A 326 -12.55 -10.14 -4.77
N ARG A 327 -13.84 -10.50 -4.73
CA ARG A 327 -14.89 -9.81 -5.50
C ARG A 327 -15.08 -8.36 -5.05
N THR A 328 -15.08 -8.09 -3.74
CA THR A 328 -15.10 -6.73 -3.21
C THR A 328 -13.86 -5.95 -3.67
N HIS A 329 -12.67 -6.56 -3.61
CA HIS A 329 -11.44 -5.99 -4.14
C HIS A 329 -11.54 -5.65 -5.62
N GLU A 330 -12.08 -6.54 -6.44
CA GLU A 330 -12.29 -6.32 -7.88
C GLU A 330 -13.15 -5.07 -8.14
N ILE A 331 -14.30 -4.99 -7.46
CA ILE A 331 -15.28 -3.92 -7.66
C ILE A 331 -14.68 -2.55 -7.32
N PHE A 332 -14.12 -2.39 -6.11
CA PHE A 332 -13.58 -1.08 -5.72
C PHE A 332 -12.30 -0.74 -6.51
N SER A 333 -11.52 -1.73 -6.95
CA SER A 333 -10.35 -1.49 -7.81
C SER A 333 -10.74 -0.90 -9.16
N GLY A 334 -11.86 -1.36 -9.74
CA GLY A 334 -12.41 -0.76 -10.96
C GLY A 334 -12.87 0.69 -10.76
N MET A 335 -13.39 1.02 -9.57
CA MET A 335 -13.74 2.40 -9.21
C MET A 335 -12.48 3.25 -8.99
N LEU A 336 -11.47 2.71 -8.31
CA LEU A 336 -10.17 3.33 -8.09
C LEU A 336 -9.46 3.63 -9.42
N GLU A 337 -9.46 2.70 -10.38
CA GLU A 337 -8.85 2.93 -11.70
C GLU A 337 -9.50 4.14 -12.39
N LYS A 338 -10.83 4.22 -12.41
CA LYS A 338 -11.57 5.37 -12.97
C LYS A 338 -11.21 6.67 -12.24
N TRP A 339 -11.10 6.62 -10.92
CA TRP A 339 -10.71 7.76 -10.11
C TRP A 339 -9.28 8.21 -10.42
N LEU A 340 -8.31 7.31 -10.52
CA LEU A 340 -6.92 7.62 -10.89
C LEU A 340 -6.83 8.25 -12.29
N VAL A 341 -7.60 7.75 -13.26
CA VAL A 341 -7.72 8.40 -14.58
C VAL A 341 -8.24 9.83 -14.44
N SER A 342 -9.25 10.07 -13.59
CA SER A 342 -9.79 11.42 -13.36
C SER A 342 -8.79 12.38 -12.68
N LYS A 343 -7.81 11.85 -11.93
CA LYS A 343 -6.72 12.63 -11.30
C LYS A 343 -5.54 12.89 -12.22
N SER A 344 -5.53 12.29 -13.41
CA SER A 344 -4.45 12.50 -14.37
C SER A 344 -4.48 13.94 -14.87
N GLY A 345 -3.37 14.65 -14.74
CA GLY A 345 -3.27 16.03 -15.20
C GLY A 345 -3.38 16.08 -16.73
N ARG A 346 -4.29 16.90 -17.27
CA ARG A 346 -4.27 17.21 -18.71
C ARG A 346 -2.91 17.84 -19.04
N ASN A 347 -2.21 17.28 -20.03
CA ASN A 347 -0.95 17.84 -20.54
C ASN A 347 -1.23 19.19 -21.19
#